data_AF-A0A382XAM6-F1
#
_entry.id   AF-A0A382XAM6-F1
#
_cell.length_a   1.000
_cell.length_b   1.000
_cell.length_c   1.000
_cell.angle_alpha   90.00
_cell.angle_beta   90.00
_cell.angle_gamma   90.00
#
_symmetry.space_group_name_H-M   'P 1'
#
loop_
_entity.id
_entity.type
_entity.pdbx_description
1 polymer ?
#
loop_
_entity_poly.entity_id
_entity_poly.type
_entity_poly.pdbx_seq_one_letter_code
_entity_poly.pdbx_strand_id
1 'polypeptide(L)'
;DYRLSVIGKVPSNLIDLITPNIDIPMICHGGIGSVKDFNIMNEAPISGIAVASAFHYNYLSALQNDESVFIEGNLDFLKSKKLVKKGFSVDELKKYMVERNINVRYS
;
A
#
# COMPACT_ATOMS: atom_id res chain seq x y z
N ASP A 1 -21.01 -19.65 8.77
CA ASP A 1 -21.21 -19.28 7.36
C ASP A 1 -20.19 -18.19 7.00
N TYR A 2 -18.94 -18.60 6.75
CA TYR A 2 -17.83 -17.68 6.50
C TYR A 2 -17.79 -17.34 5.00
N ARG A 3 -18.32 -16.16 4.64
CA ARG A 3 -18.17 -15.60 3.29
C ARG A 3 -16.73 -15.16 3.08
N LEU A 4 -15.89 -16.09 2.65
CA LEU A 4 -14.55 -15.83 2.11
C LEU A 4 -14.69 -15.16 0.73
N SER A 5 -14.97 -13.86 0.69
CA SER A 5 -14.62 -13.03 -0.45
C SER A 5 -13.22 -12.46 -0.21
N VAL A 6 -12.20 -13.20 -0.65
CA VAL A 6 -10.83 -12.69 -0.72
C VAL A 6 -10.78 -11.64 -1.84
N ILE A 7 -11.07 -10.39 -1.50
CA ILE A 7 -10.84 -9.24 -2.38
C ILE A 7 -10.07 -8.19 -1.59
N GLY A 8 -8.78 -8.44 -1.42
CA GLY A 8 -7.85 -7.52 -0.77
C GLY A 8 -6.65 -8.28 -0.27
N LYS A 9 -5.44 -7.88 -0.67
CA LYS A 9 -4.19 -8.54 -0.29
C LYS A 9 -3.84 -8.40 1.21
N VAL A 10 -4.66 -7.70 1.98
CA VAL A 10 -4.60 -7.64 3.45
C VAL A 10 -5.46 -8.78 3.99
N PRO A 11 -4.94 -9.64 4.88
CA PRO A 11 -5.68 -10.80 5.38
C PRO A 11 -6.86 -10.37 6.27
N SER A 12 -8.07 -10.30 5.70
CA SER A 12 -9.30 -9.88 6.38
C SER A 12 -9.65 -10.77 7.57
N ASN A 13 -9.34 -12.06 7.50
CA ASN A 13 -9.51 -13.00 8.61
C ASN A 13 -8.73 -12.60 9.88
N LEU A 14 -7.57 -11.95 9.72
CA LEU A 14 -6.79 -11.47 10.86
C LEU A 14 -7.43 -10.20 11.44
N ILE A 15 -7.95 -9.32 10.59
CA ILE A 15 -8.69 -8.13 11.00
C ILE A 15 -9.91 -8.54 11.82
N ASP A 16 -10.71 -9.49 11.33
CA ASP A 16 -11.93 -9.95 12.01
C ASP A 16 -11.64 -10.59 13.37
N LEU A 17 -10.49 -11.23 13.53
CA LEU A 17 -10.08 -11.84 14.80
C LEU A 17 -9.62 -10.79 15.83
N ILE A 18 -8.91 -9.75 15.37
CA ILE A 18 -8.31 -8.75 16.26
C ILE A 18 -9.32 -7.70 16.67
N THR A 19 -10.10 -7.17 15.72
CA THR A 19 -10.91 -5.96 15.95
C THR A 19 -11.90 -6.07 17.12
N PRO A 20 -12.60 -7.20 17.35
CA PRO A 20 -13.51 -7.31 18.50
C PRO A 20 -12.80 -7.32 19.87
N ASN A 21 -11.48 -7.48 19.89
CA ASN A 21 -10.68 -7.61 21.11
C ASN A 21 -9.85 -6.36 21.44
N ILE A 22 -10.02 -5.28 20.68
CA ILE A 22 -9.26 -4.03 20.87
C ILE A 22 -10.19 -2.81 20.83
N ASP A 23 -9.93 -1.85 21.71
CA ASP A 23 -10.62 -0.54 21.75
C ASP A 23 -9.72 0.59 21.24
N ILE A 24 -8.60 0.25 20.61
CA ILE A 24 -7.61 1.21 20.08
C ILE A 24 -7.62 1.25 18.54
N PRO A 25 -7.23 2.37 17.92
CA PRO A 25 -7.13 2.46 16.46
C PRO A 25 -6.19 1.40 15.88
N MET A 26 -6.64 0.71 14.83
CA MET A 26 -5.87 -0.33 14.17
C MET A 26 -5.34 0.15 12.82
N ILE A 27 -4.02 0.02 12.61
CA ILE A 27 -3.38 0.28 11.32
C ILE A 27 -2.97 -1.06 10.71
N CYS A 28 -3.48 -1.36 9.52
CA CYS A 28 -3.07 -2.54 8.77
C CYS A 28 -1.89 -2.22 7.86
N HIS A 29 -1.00 -3.18 7.65
CA HIS A 29 0.11 -3.05 6.71
C HIS A 29 0.28 -4.34 5.90
N GLY A 30 1.05 -4.26 4.83
CA GLY A 30 1.33 -5.41 3.97
C GLY A 30 0.21 -5.69 2.97
N GLY A 31 0.56 -6.30 1.84
CA GLY A 31 -0.40 -6.66 0.79
C GLY A 31 -0.75 -5.53 -0.19
N ILE A 32 -0.74 -4.26 0.20
CA ILE A 32 -1.11 -3.15 -0.71
C ILE A 32 -0.17 -3.04 -1.91
N GLY A 33 -0.70 -3.17 -3.13
CA GLY A 33 0.08 -3.07 -4.37
C GLY A 33 -0.61 -2.31 -5.50
N SER A 34 -1.83 -1.82 -5.28
CA SER A 34 -2.55 -0.92 -6.19
C SER A 34 -3.47 -0.01 -5.38
N VAL A 35 -3.87 1.14 -5.94
CA VAL A 35 -4.83 2.04 -5.30
C VAL A 35 -6.16 1.36 -4.96
N LYS A 36 -6.57 0.32 -5.72
CA LYS A 36 -7.80 -0.46 -5.46
C LYS A 36 -7.72 -1.28 -4.18
N ASP A 37 -6.53 -1.65 -3.72
CA ASP A 37 -6.36 -2.42 -2.49
C ASP A 37 -6.78 -1.59 -1.24
N PHE A 38 -6.97 -0.27 -1.37
CA PHE A 38 -7.52 0.60 -0.31
C PHE A 38 -9.03 0.46 -0.09
N ASN A 39 -9.76 -0.23 -0.98
CA ASN A 39 -11.19 -0.47 -0.80
C ASN A 39 -11.52 -1.20 0.52
N ILE A 40 -10.55 -1.94 1.08
CA ILE A 40 -10.69 -2.60 2.37
C ILE A 40 -11.04 -1.65 3.52
N MET A 41 -10.71 -0.35 3.42
CA MET A 41 -11.12 0.63 4.43
C MET A 41 -12.65 0.81 4.51
N ASN A 42 -13.38 0.43 3.47
CA ASN A 42 -14.85 0.42 3.48
C ASN A 42 -15.43 -0.93 3.93
N GLU A 43 -14.62 -1.99 3.91
CA GLU A 43 -15.06 -3.37 4.11
C GLU A 43 -14.68 -3.89 5.50
N ALA A 44 -13.73 -3.24 6.17
CA ALA A 44 -13.17 -3.68 7.44
C ALA A 44 -13.02 -2.53 8.45
N PRO A 45 -13.20 -2.79 9.76
CA PRO A 45 -13.13 -1.78 10.83
C PRO A 45 -11.69 -1.37 11.17
N ILE A 46 -10.97 -0.84 10.19
CA ILE A 46 -9.56 -0.41 10.33
C ILE A 46 -9.48 1.11 10.35
N SER A 47 -8.56 1.65 11.14
CA SER A 47 -8.37 3.10 11.26
C SER A 47 -7.39 3.66 10.23
N GLY A 48 -6.56 2.81 9.63
CA GLY A 48 -5.63 3.24 8.59
C GLY A 48 -4.87 2.10 7.94
N ILE A 49 -4.13 2.45 6.90
CA ILE A 49 -3.28 1.54 6.13
C ILE A 49 -1.87 2.14 6.00
N ALA A 50 -0.85 1.37 6.35
CA ALA A 50 0.54 1.71 6.11
C ALA A 50 1.04 1.06 4.80
N VAL A 51 1.60 1.88 3.91
CA VAL A 51 2.09 1.46 2.59
C VAL A 51 3.57 1.81 2.45
N ALA A 52 4.39 0.83 2.05
CA ALA A 52 5.82 0.99 1.85
C ALA A 52 6.23 0.64 0.41
N SER A 53 6.20 -0.65 0.08
CA SER A 53 6.75 -1.17 -1.18
C SER A 53 6.09 -0.58 -2.44
N ALA A 54 4.78 -0.32 -2.43
CA ALA A 54 4.11 0.28 -3.58
C ALA A 54 4.63 1.71 -3.87
N PHE A 55 4.91 2.51 -2.84
CA PHE A 55 5.52 3.83 -3.04
C PHE A 55 6.98 3.73 -3.46
N HIS A 56 7.75 2.82 -2.84
CA HIS A 56 9.15 2.61 -3.21
C HIS A 56 9.31 2.16 -4.67
N TYR A 57 8.45 1.25 -5.15
CA TYR A 57 8.53 0.77 -6.52
C TYR A 57 8.05 1.81 -7.54
N ASN A 58 7.11 2.67 -7.17
CA ASN A 58 6.75 3.82 -8.00
C ASN A 58 7.92 4.80 -8.17
N TYR A 59 8.68 5.05 -7.10
CA TYR A 59 9.82 5.95 -7.15
C TYR A 59 11.03 5.32 -7.87
N LEU A 60 11.21 4.00 -7.72
CA LEU A 60 12.30 3.27 -8.35
C LEU A 60 12.32 3.39 -9.88
N SER A 61 11.14 3.44 -10.54
CA SER A 61 11.10 3.65 -11.98
C SER A 61 11.60 5.03 -12.42
N ALA A 62 11.57 6.04 -11.54
CA ALA A 62 12.19 7.35 -11.79
C ALA A 62 13.70 7.34 -11.54
N LEU A 63 14.17 6.61 -10.52
CA LEU A 63 15.58 6.52 -10.12
C LEU A 63 16.48 5.74 -11.10
N GLN A 64 15.95 4.75 -11.82
CA GLN A 64 16.75 3.92 -12.73
C GLN A 64 17.48 4.70 -13.84
N ASN A 65 17.09 5.95 -14.08
CA ASN A 65 17.70 6.81 -15.11
C ASN A 65 18.85 7.68 -14.57
N ASP A 66 19.14 7.64 -13.27
CA ASP A 66 20.19 8.47 -12.65
C ASP A 66 21.27 7.59 -12.00
N GLU A 67 22.33 7.31 -12.77
CA GLU A 67 23.47 6.49 -12.32
C GLU A 67 24.26 7.15 -11.19
N SER A 68 24.13 8.46 -10.99
CA SER A 68 24.86 9.20 -9.93
C SER A 68 24.34 8.90 -8.52
N VAL A 69 23.15 8.30 -8.40
CA VAL A 69 22.52 7.94 -7.11
C VAL A 69 23.13 6.67 -6.50
N PHE A 70 23.83 5.85 -7.29
CA PHE A 70 24.24 4.49 -6.94
C PHE A 70 25.72 4.37 -6.52
N ILE A 71 26.17 5.23 -5.61
CA ILE A 71 27.59 5.31 -5.20
C ILE A 71 27.94 4.28 -4.10
N GLU A 72 27.06 4.05 -3.13
CA GLU A 72 27.33 3.15 -1.99
C GLU A 72 26.04 2.52 -1.42
N GLY A 73 26.17 1.38 -0.71
CA GLY A 73 25.08 0.70 -0.01
C GLY A 73 24.74 -0.68 -0.58
N ASN A 74 23.65 -1.29 -0.11
CA ASN A 74 23.14 -2.53 -0.67
C ASN A 74 22.34 -2.24 -1.94
N LEU A 75 23.07 -2.08 -3.05
CA LEU A 75 22.51 -1.72 -4.35
C LEU A 75 22.19 -2.94 -5.22
N ASP A 76 22.40 -4.16 -4.72
CA ASP A 76 22.25 -5.40 -5.48
C ASP A 76 20.84 -5.52 -6.06
N PHE A 77 19.83 -5.16 -5.25
CA PHE A 77 18.44 -5.14 -5.70
C PHE A 77 18.21 -4.15 -6.85
N LEU A 78 18.78 -2.95 -6.75
CA LEU A 78 18.61 -1.86 -7.72
C LEU A 78 19.34 -2.18 -9.04
N LYS A 79 20.56 -2.72 -8.94
CA LYS A 79 21.40 -3.16 -10.06
C LYS A 79 20.85 -4.40 -10.77
N SER A 80 20.13 -5.26 -10.06
CA SER A 80 19.59 -6.50 -10.63
C SER A 80 18.61 -6.27 -11.78
N LYS A 81 18.06 -5.05 -11.94
CA LYS A 81 17.01 -4.68 -12.92
C LYS A 81 15.83 -5.68 -12.93
N LYS A 82 15.63 -6.40 -11.81
CA LYS A 82 14.59 -7.42 -11.69
C LYS A 82 13.24 -6.74 -11.88
N LEU A 83 12.35 -7.37 -12.63
CA LEU A 83 11.00 -6.83 -12.85
C LEU A 83 10.31 -6.65 -11.50
N VAL A 84 10.15 -5.39 -11.09
CA VAL A 84 9.44 -5.01 -9.88
C VAL A 84 7.98 -4.80 -10.22
N LYS A 85 7.08 -5.16 -9.31
CA LYS A 85 5.66 -4.82 -9.46
C LYS A 85 5.53 -3.30 -9.54
N LYS A 86 4.77 -2.80 -10.52
CA LYS A 86 4.48 -1.37 -10.65
C LYS A 86 3.78 -0.89 -9.38
N GLY A 87 4.32 0.18 -8.80
CA GLY A 87 3.73 0.89 -7.68
C GLY A 87 2.65 1.89 -8.10
N PHE A 88 2.31 2.79 -7.18
CA PHE A 88 1.53 4.00 -7.45
C PHE A 88 2.08 5.14 -6.60
N SER A 89 1.82 6.39 -6.99
CA SER A 89 2.24 7.57 -6.22
C SER A 89 1.23 7.93 -5.12
N VAL A 90 1.65 8.77 -4.17
CA VAL A 90 0.75 9.34 -3.17
C VAL A 90 -0.35 10.18 -3.85
N ASP A 91 -0.03 10.89 -4.94
CA ASP A 91 -0.99 11.70 -5.67
C ASP A 91 -2.03 10.83 -6.40
N GLU A 92 -1.62 9.72 -7.00
CA GLU A 92 -2.54 8.76 -7.61
C GLU A 92 -3.51 8.18 -6.57
N LEU A 93 -3.00 7.87 -5.37
CA LEU A 93 -3.85 7.42 -4.27
C LEU A 93 -4.82 8.51 -3.81
N LYS A 94 -4.35 9.74 -3.61
CA LYS A 94 -5.21 10.86 -3.20
C LYS A 94 -6.31 11.12 -4.21
N LYS A 95 -5.99 11.14 -5.51
CA LYS A 95 -6.98 11.27 -6.59
C LYS A 95 -8.03 10.15 -6.52
N TYR A 96 -7.58 8.91 -6.38
CA TYR A 96 -8.45 7.74 -6.25
C TYR A 96 -9.43 7.84 -5.08
N MET A 97 -8.96 8.39 -3.94
CA MET A 97 -9.76 8.62 -2.74
C MET A 97 -10.76 9.77 -2.91
N VAL A 98 -10.33 10.90 -3.48
CA VAL A 98 -11.20 12.06 -3.74
C VAL A 98 -12.33 11.71 -4.71
N GLU A 99 -12.04 10.95 -5.77
CA GLU A 99 -13.05 10.42 -6.71
C GLU A 99 -14.13 9.56 -6.03
N ARG A 100 -13.83 9.02 -4.84
CA ARG A 100 -14.73 8.21 -4.01
C ARG A 100 -15.31 8.98 -2.82
N ASN A 101 -15.19 10.30 -2.82
CA ASN A 101 -15.63 11.17 -1.73
C ASN A 101 -14.97 10.87 -0.37
N ILE A 102 -13.76 10.31 -0.38
CA ILE A 102 -12.96 10.12 0.83
C ILE A 102 -12.12 11.37 1.05
N ASN A 103 -12.22 11.98 2.23
CA ASN A 103 -11.45 13.16 2.58
C ASN A 103 -9.96 12.80 2.71
N VAL A 104 -9.11 13.57 2.04
CA VAL A 104 -7.66 13.43 2.09
C VAL A 104 -7.03 14.75 2.49
N ARG A 105 -5.89 14.68 3.18
CA ARG A 105 -5.08 15.87 3.45
C ARG A 105 -4.48 16.39 2.14
N TYR A 106 -4.89 17.59 1.73
CA TYR A 106 -4.21 18.34 0.69
C TYR A 106 -2.86 18.82 1.21
N SER A 107 -1.82 18.69 0.37
CA SER A 107 -0.44 19.11 0.65
C SER A 107 0.07 19.90 -0.53
#